data_AF-A0A4R0MNX6-F1
#
_entry.id   AF-A0A4R0MNX6-F1
#
_cell.length_a   1.000
_cell.length_b   1.000
_cell.length_c   1.000
_cell.angle_alpha   90.00
_cell.angle_beta   90.00
_cell.angle_gamma   90.00
#
_symmetry.space_group_name_H-M   'P 1'
#
loop_
_entity.id
_entity.type
_entity.pdbx_description
1 polymer ?
#
loop_
_entity_poly.entity_id
_entity_poly.type
_entity_poly.pdbx_seq_one_letter_code
_entity_poly.pdbx_strand_id
1 'polypeptide(L)'
;MTDEELQVFIDNYSTVDFDRIKLIWNGKYGQDFIDDNYDFRIQVCEFVVPQIEKVKLGLIRDLYCETGKTSPMTFGVYLKFHLFADELLKRGGTDYLLDYIRGASHSMDTGMRSGILTISTQTAKELLAYFDQLKSKSTDPEELSLLNDFIRHRLEYNANKEESPVAQSTLPKARQTWLKKLFGFE
;
A
#
# COMPACT_ATOMS: atom_id res chain seq x y z
N MET A 1 10.29 -4.91 22.08
CA MET A 1 11.27 -4.19 21.25
C MET A 1 11.08 -2.71 21.53
N THR A 2 12.15 -1.95 21.66
CA THR A 2 12.08 -0.48 21.81
C THR A 2 11.91 0.19 20.44
N ASP A 3 11.48 1.45 20.44
CA ASP A 3 11.37 2.25 19.21
C ASP A 3 12.74 2.39 18.50
N GLU A 4 13.83 2.48 19.27
CA GLU A 4 15.20 2.53 18.73
C GLU A 4 15.57 1.23 18.00
N GLU A 5 15.25 0.07 18.58
CA GLU A 5 15.50 -1.24 17.96
C GLU A 5 14.67 -1.42 16.67
N LEU A 6 13.42 -0.93 16.66
CA LEU A 6 12.56 -0.92 15.47
C LEU A 6 13.12 -0.02 14.36
N GLN A 7 13.56 1.19 14.72
CA GLN A 7 14.17 2.11 13.74
C GLN A 7 15.45 1.50 13.14
N VAL A 8 16.31 0.90 13.96
CA VAL A 8 17.53 0.20 13.49
C VAL A 8 17.17 -0.94 12.54
N PHE A 9 16.14 -1.72 12.84
CA PHE A 9 15.65 -2.77 11.94
C PHE A 9 15.21 -2.20 10.58
N ILE A 10 14.42 -1.12 10.58
CA ILE A 10 13.89 -0.51 9.37
C ILE A 10 15.00 0.10 8.50
N ASP A 11 15.92 0.84 9.11
CA ASP A 11 17.01 1.52 8.42
C ASP A 11 17.99 0.53 7.79
N ASN A 12 18.22 -0.60 8.47
CA ASN A 12 19.15 -1.64 8.01
C ASN A 12 18.47 -2.79 7.28
N TYR A 13 17.15 -2.75 7.09
CA TYR A 13 16.40 -3.84 6.49
C TYR A 13 17.02 -4.31 5.16
N SER A 14 17.15 -5.61 5.04
CA SER A 14 17.62 -6.31 3.85
C SER A 14 16.87 -7.63 3.69
N THR A 15 17.11 -8.35 2.59
CA THR A 15 16.43 -9.64 2.33
C THR A 15 16.75 -10.72 3.37
N VAL A 16 17.85 -10.59 4.14
CA VAL A 16 18.18 -11.54 5.21
C VAL A 16 17.25 -11.40 6.41
N ASP A 17 16.62 -10.24 6.55
CA ASP A 17 15.70 -9.91 7.64
C ASP A 17 14.26 -10.35 7.34
N PHE A 18 13.98 -10.78 6.11
CA PHE A 18 12.64 -11.16 5.64
C PHE A 18 12.01 -12.25 6.51
N ASP A 19 12.81 -13.20 6.99
CA ASP A 19 12.35 -14.29 7.86
C ASP A 19 11.70 -13.82 9.16
N ARG A 20 12.01 -12.60 9.60
CA ARG A 20 11.42 -12.00 10.81
C ARG A 20 10.03 -11.44 10.58
N ILE A 21 9.68 -11.08 9.34
CA ILE A 21 8.38 -10.48 9.01
C ILE A 21 7.49 -11.40 8.17
N LYS A 22 8.03 -12.45 7.55
CA LYS A 22 7.24 -13.38 6.74
C LYS A 22 6.10 -14.02 7.54
N LEU A 23 5.00 -14.33 6.88
CA LEU A 23 3.93 -15.14 7.45
C LEU A 23 4.44 -16.55 7.81
N ILE A 24 4.28 -16.95 9.07
CA ILE A 24 4.52 -18.33 9.54
C ILE A 24 3.18 -18.97 9.88
N TRP A 25 2.52 -19.53 8.87
CA TRP A 25 1.17 -20.04 9.03
C TRP A 25 1.12 -21.45 9.64
N ASN A 26 0.32 -21.62 10.70
CA ASN A 26 0.08 -22.92 11.35
C ASN A 26 -0.94 -23.85 10.64
N GLY A 27 -1.45 -23.48 9.47
CA GLY A 27 -2.47 -24.24 8.72
C GLY A 27 -3.91 -24.06 9.20
N LYS A 28 -4.16 -23.19 10.19
CA LYS A 28 -5.50 -22.94 10.77
C LYS A 28 -6.04 -21.55 10.42
N TYR A 29 -7.32 -21.34 10.67
CA TYR A 29 -8.07 -20.12 10.31
C TYR A 29 -8.80 -19.55 11.52
N GLY A 30 -9.22 -18.29 11.45
CA GLY A 30 -10.05 -17.65 12.46
C GLY A 30 -9.38 -17.61 13.83
N GLN A 31 -10.07 -18.07 14.87
CA GLN A 31 -9.57 -18.01 16.25
C GLN A 31 -8.36 -18.92 16.51
N ASP A 32 -8.19 -19.97 15.70
CA ASP A 32 -7.06 -20.89 15.82
C ASP A 32 -5.88 -20.50 14.91
N PHE A 33 -6.02 -19.43 14.12
CA PHE A 33 -4.93 -18.90 13.29
C PHE A 33 -3.80 -18.44 14.19
N ILE A 34 -2.60 -18.95 13.92
CA ILE A 34 -1.36 -18.52 14.56
C ILE A 34 -0.37 -18.16 13.46
N ASP A 35 0.23 -17.00 13.63
CA ASP A 35 1.40 -16.55 12.90
C ASP A 35 2.40 -15.97 13.88
N ASP A 36 3.49 -16.71 14.10
CA ASP A 36 4.53 -16.39 15.10
C ASP A 36 5.15 -15.01 14.87
N ASN A 37 5.14 -14.52 13.63
CA ASN A 37 5.69 -13.22 13.26
C ASN A 37 4.63 -12.11 13.21
N TYR A 38 3.34 -12.41 13.44
CA TYR A 38 2.25 -11.47 13.22
C TYR A 38 2.43 -10.19 14.04
N ASP A 39 2.62 -10.33 15.35
CA ASP A 39 2.73 -9.19 16.27
C ASP A 39 3.93 -8.30 15.93
N PHE A 40 5.07 -8.91 15.60
CA PHE A 40 6.26 -8.16 15.18
C PHE A 40 6.03 -7.46 13.83
N ARG A 41 5.45 -8.16 12.83
CA ARG A 41 5.14 -7.55 11.54
C ARG A 41 4.17 -6.37 11.69
N ILE A 42 3.16 -6.46 12.54
CA ILE A 42 2.22 -5.36 12.79
C ILE A 42 2.90 -4.20 13.52
N GLN A 43 3.79 -4.45 14.49
CA GLN A 43 4.59 -3.40 15.12
C GLN A 43 5.45 -2.65 14.10
N VAL A 44 6.12 -3.37 13.19
CA VAL A 44 6.88 -2.74 12.10
C VAL A 44 5.96 -1.94 11.19
N CYS A 45 4.79 -2.45 10.80
CA CYS A 45 3.82 -1.70 10.01
C CYS A 45 3.41 -0.38 10.67
N GLU A 46 3.03 -0.42 11.95
CA GLU A 46 2.62 0.79 12.69
C GLU A 46 3.75 1.82 12.81
N PHE A 47 4.99 1.36 12.96
CA PHE A 47 6.16 2.23 13.07
C PHE A 47 6.63 2.78 11.71
N VAL A 48 6.41 2.04 10.61
CA VAL A 48 6.72 2.46 9.24
C VAL A 48 5.73 3.52 8.75
N VAL A 49 4.43 3.38 9.02
CA VAL A 49 3.38 4.23 8.44
C VAL A 49 3.64 5.75 8.58
N PRO A 50 4.00 6.29 9.75
CA PRO A 50 4.25 7.73 9.91
C PRO A 50 5.44 8.27 9.08
N GLN A 51 6.31 7.38 8.59
CA GLN A 51 7.54 7.72 7.89
C GLN A 51 7.71 6.95 6.57
N ILE A 52 6.61 6.42 6.02
CA ILE A 52 6.63 5.44 4.93
C ILE A 52 7.40 5.93 3.69
N GLU A 53 7.35 7.24 3.42
CA GLU A 53 8.04 7.91 2.31
C GLU A 53 9.58 7.79 2.36
N LYS A 54 10.15 7.60 3.56
CA LYS A 54 11.60 7.50 3.79
C LYS A 54 12.09 6.06 3.87
N VAL A 55 11.19 5.10 4.03
CA VAL A 55 11.51 3.68 4.22
C VAL A 55 11.89 3.04 2.89
N LYS A 56 12.80 2.06 2.92
CA LYS A 56 13.23 1.30 1.74
C LYS A 56 12.03 0.60 1.09
N LEU A 57 11.89 0.70 -0.24
CA LEU A 57 10.79 0.06 -0.98
C LEU A 57 10.73 -1.45 -0.80
N GLY A 58 11.88 -2.13 -0.66
CA GLY A 58 11.93 -3.56 -0.37
C GLY A 58 11.16 -3.94 0.91
N LEU A 59 11.33 -3.16 1.99
CA LEU A 59 10.58 -3.40 3.22
C LEU A 59 9.08 -3.15 3.02
N ILE A 60 8.71 -2.06 2.34
CA ILE A 60 7.31 -1.72 2.06
C ILE A 60 6.64 -2.86 1.27
N ARG A 61 7.34 -3.38 0.26
CA ARG A 61 6.88 -4.50 -0.58
C ARG A 61 6.67 -5.76 0.26
N ASP A 62 7.67 -6.14 1.04
CA ASP A 62 7.59 -7.37 1.83
C ASP A 62 6.51 -7.28 2.91
N LEU A 63 6.37 -6.13 3.59
CA LEU A 63 5.27 -5.89 4.54
C LEU A 63 3.90 -5.94 3.85
N TYR A 64 3.77 -5.35 2.66
CA TYR A 64 2.54 -5.39 1.88
C TYR A 64 2.15 -6.82 1.50
N CYS A 65 3.08 -7.59 0.92
CA CYS A 65 2.81 -8.95 0.49
C CYS A 65 2.50 -9.86 1.69
N GLU A 66 3.33 -9.84 2.73
CA GLU A 66 3.18 -10.75 3.88
C GLU A 66 1.97 -10.41 4.74
N THR A 67 1.64 -9.13 4.90
CA THR A 67 0.41 -8.72 5.58
C THR A 67 -0.83 -9.03 4.74
N GLY A 68 -0.74 -8.97 3.42
CA GLY A 68 -1.85 -9.35 2.53
C GLY A 68 -2.20 -10.84 2.66
N LYS A 69 -1.19 -11.71 2.78
CA LYS A 69 -1.36 -13.16 2.91
C LYS A 69 -2.14 -13.59 4.15
N THR A 70 -2.16 -12.79 5.23
CA THR A 70 -2.95 -13.15 6.42
C THR A 70 -4.44 -13.00 6.19
N SER A 71 -4.86 -12.22 5.20
CA SER A 71 -6.25 -11.80 5.08
C SER A 71 -7.25 -12.94 4.88
N PRO A 72 -6.98 -13.96 4.06
CA PRO A 72 -7.83 -15.16 3.97
C PRO A 72 -7.93 -15.95 5.27
N MET A 73 -6.95 -15.81 6.17
CA MET A 73 -6.85 -16.58 7.42
C MET A 73 -7.56 -15.88 8.58
N THR A 74 -7.51 -14.56 8.61
CA THR A 74 -8.11 -13.72 9.66
C THR A 74 -9.48 -13.16 9.31
N PHE A 75 -9.93 -13.33 8.06
CA PHE A 75 -11.16 -12.72 7.52
C PHE A 75 -11.18 -11.19 7.69
N GLY A 76 -10.03 -10.58 7.46
CA GLY A 76 -9.85 -9.14 7.54
C GLY A 76 -8.49 -8.74 7.02
N VAL A 77 -8.19 -7.45 6.99
CA VAL A 77 -6.87 -6.97 6.59
C VAL A 77 -6.45 -5.83 7.51
N TYR A 78 -5.15 -5.65 7.67
CA TYR A 78 -4.58 -4.54 8.40
C TYR A 78 -5.19 -3.20 7.95
N LEU A 79 -5.60 -2.36 8.90
CA LEU A 79 -6.42 -1.17 8.62
C LEU A 79 -5.73 -0.19 7.66
N LYS A 80 -4.42 -0.01 7.80
CA LYS A 80 -3.61 0.92 7.00
C LYS A 80 -2.94 0.26 5.81
N PHE A 81 -3.38 -0.93 5.41
CA PHE A 81 -2.83 -1.71 4.29
C PHE A 81 -2.73 -0.92 2.97
N HIS A 82 -3.72 -0.07 2.72
CA HIS A 82 -3.78 0.79 1.54
C HIS A 82 -2.58 1.74 1.40
N LEU A 83 -1.97 2.18 2.50
CA LEU A 83 -0.82 3.09 2.47
C LEU A 83 0.41 2.41 1.84
N PHE A 84 0.61 1.11 2.10
CA PHE A 84 1.70 0.35 1.51
C PHE A 84 1.48 0.13 0.01
N ALA A 85 0.26 -0.19 -0.38
CA ALA A 85 -0.13 -0.32 -1.79
C ALA A 85 0.12 0.99 -2.57
N ASP A 86 -0.35 2.10 -2.00
CA ASP A 86 -0.22 3.43 -2.61
C ASP A 86 1.25 3.84 -2.74
N GLU A 87 2.04 3.62 -1.69
CA GLU A 87 3.45 3.99 -1.69
C GLU A 87 4.28 3.16 -2.67
N LEU A 88 4.00 1.85 -2.78
CA LEU A 88 4.63 0.99 -3.79
C LEU A 88 4.40 1.51 -5.20
N LEU A 89 3.17 1.90 -5.52
CA LEU A 89 2.85 2.42 -6.86
C LEU A 89 3.40 3.83 -7.09
N LYS A 90 3.38 4.70 -6.07
CA LYS A 90 3.92 6.07 -6.18
C LYS A 90 5.41 6.11 -6.48
N ARG A 91 6.20 5.31 -5.77
CA ARG A 91 7.67 5.34 -5.85
C ARG A 91 8.24 4.25 -6.73
N GLY A 92 7.63 3.06 -6.69
CA GLY A 92 8.08 1.90 -7.46
C GLY A 92 7.47 1.82 -8.86
N GLY A 93 6.33 2.48 -9.09
CA GLY A 93 5.69 2.53 -10.41
C GLY A 93 5.46 1.13 -11.00
N THR A 94 5.88 0.97 -12.26
CA THR A 94 5.70 -0.28 -13.03
C THR A 94 6.47 -1.46 -12.46
N ASP A 95 7.62 -1.22 -11.82
CA ASP A 95 8.48 -2.29 -11.30
C ASP A 95 7.80 -3.11 -10.20
N TYR A 96 6.87 -2.49 -9.49
CA TYR A 96 6.12 -3.10 -8.38
C TYR A 96 4.66 -3.38 -8.72
N LEU A 97 4.24 -3.22 -9.99
CA LEU A 97 2.84 -3.42 -10.37
C LEU A 97 2.36 -4.85 -10.06
N LEU A 98 3.16 -5.87 -10.37
CA LEU A 98 2.76 -7.27 -10.11
C LEU A 98 2.73 -7.58 -8.61
N ASP A 99 3.65 -7.04 -7.81
CA ASP A 99 3.60 -7.20 -6.35
C ASP A 99 2.34 -6.52 -5.77
N TYR A 100 2.00 -5.32 -6.25
CA TYR A 100 0.74 -4.65 -5.91
C TYR A 100 -0.48 -5.53 -6.24
N ILE A 101 -0.54 -6.07 -7.46
CA ILE A 101 -1.67 -6.91 -7.89
C ILE A 101 -1.78 -8.18 -7.04
N ARG A 102 -0.65 -8.86 -6.78
CA ARG A 102 -0.60 -10.06 -5.93
C ARG A 102 -1.15 -9.77 -4.54
N GLY A 103 -0.67 -8.70 -3.90
CA GLY A 103 -1.14 -8.31 -2.57
C GLY A 103 -2.63 -7.95 -2.57
N ALA A 104 -3.10 -7.25 -3.60
CA ALA A 104 -4.52 -6.93 -3.74
C ALA A 104 -5.40 -8.17 -3.96
N SER A 105 -4.87 -9.23 -4.55
CA SER A 105 -5.62 -10.42 -4.99
C SER A 105 -5.75 -11.51 -3.93
N HIS A 106 -5.20 -11.34 -2.73
CA HIS A 106 -5.29 -12.37 -1.67
C HIS A 106 -6.73 -12.61 -1.18
N SER A 107 -7.53 -11.56 -1.01
CA SER A 107 -8.93 -11.63 -0.57
C SER A 107 -9.74 -10.43 -1.09
N MET A 108 -11.06 -10.45 -0.87
CA MET A 108 -11.91 -9.28 -1.14
C MET A 108 -11.46 -8.06 -0.30
N ASP A 109 -11.06 -8.26 0.95
CA ASP A 109 -10.63 -7.18 1.85
C ASP A 109 -9.33 -6.53 1.41
N THR A 110 -8.33 -7.33 1.01
CA THR A 110 -7.08 -6.80 0.44
C THR A 110 -7.35 -6.07 -0.86
N GLY A 111 -8.27 -6.60 -1.67
CA GLY A 111 -8.71 -6.01 -2.93
C GLY A 111 -9.30 -4.62 -2.69
N MET A 112 -10.31 -4.52 -1.82
CA MET A 112 -10.97 -3.26 -1.50
C MET A 112 -10.01 -2.25 -0.87
N ARG A 113 -9.21 -2.66 0.13
CA ARG A 113 -8.29 -1.74 0.81
C ARG A 113 -7.20 -1.23 -0.12
N SER A 114 -6.59 -2.09 -0.93
CA SER A 114 -5.54 -1.65 -1.88
C SER A 114 -6.06 -0.71 -2.96
N GLY A 115 -7.39 -0.54 -3.10
CA GLY A 115 -7.99 0.38 -4.06
C GLY A 115 -7.97 1.85 -3.65
N ILE A 116 -7.68 2.14 -2.39
CA ILE A 116 -7.61 3.51 -1.87
C ILE A 116 -6.24 4.10 -2.24
N LEU A 117 -6.15 4.62 -3.47
CA LEU A 117 -4.92 5.14 -4.05
C LEU A 117 -4.96 6.66 -4.19
N THR A 118 -3.83 7.31 -3.92
CA THR A 118 -3.61 8.75 -4.11
C THR A 118 -2.53 9.05 -5.16
N ILE A 119 -2.17 8.04 -5.98
CA ILE A 119 -1.30 8.20 -7.17
C ILE A 119 -1.81 9.29 -8.12
N SER A 120 -0.87 9.93 -8.82
CA SER A 120 -1.18 10.93 -9.84
C SER A 120 -1.89 10.29 -11.04
N THR A 121 -2.64 11.09 -11.79
CA THR A 121 -3.30 10.66 -13.03
C THR A 121 -2.27 10.19 -14.07
N GLN A 122 -1.11 10.84 -14.13
CA GLN A 122 -0.01 10.44 -15.02
C GLN A 122 0.56 9.06 -14.64
N THR A 123 0.87 8.84 -13.37
CA THR A 123 1.33 7.53 -12.86
C THR A 123 0.30 6.43 -13.16
N ALA A 124 -0.99 6.71 -12.97
CA ALA A 124 -2.04 5.75 -13.26
C ALA A 124 -2.12 5.39 -14.77
N LYS A 125 -1.91 6.35 -15.67
CA LYS A 125 -1.84 6.11 -17.11
C LYS A 125 -0.66 5.22 -17.49
N GLU A 126 0.51 5.48 -16.90
CA GLU A 126 1.71 4.66 -17.11
C GLU A 126 1.51 3.22 -16.64
N LEU A 127 0.94 3.04 -15.43
CA LEU A 127 0.60 1.73 -14.89
C LEU A 127 -0.42 0.99 -15.75
N LEU A 128 -1.46 1.67 -16.24
CA LEU A 128 -2.47 1.08 -17.12
C LEU A 128 -1.86 0.63 -18.47
N ALA A 129 -1.03 1.48 -19.09
CA ALA A 129 -0.36 1.13 -20.33
C ALA A 129 0.58 -0.07 -20.15
N TYR A 130 1.32 -0.12 -19.04
CA TYR A 130 2.17 -1.26 -18.69
C TYR A 130 1.37 -2.52 -18.39
N PHE A 131 0.24 -2.41 -17.69
CA PHE A 131 -0.69 -3.51 -17.45
C PHE A 131 -1.17 -4.13 -18.76
N ASP A 132 -1.66 -3.31 -19.69
CA ASP A 132 -2.16 -3.78 -20.99
C ASP A 132 -1.03 -4.41 -21.83
N GLN A 133 0.18 -3.85 -21.74
CA GLN A 133 1.36 -4.44 -22.36
C GLN A 133 1.69 -5.81 -21.78
N LEU A 134 1.75 -5.95 -20.45
CA LEU A 134 2.00 -7.24 -19.78
C LEU A 134 0.94 -8.26 -20.16
N LYS A 135 -0.35 -7.89 -20.12
CA LYS A 135 -1.46 -8.80 -20.43
C LYS A 135 -1.41 -9.33 -21.87
N SER A 136 -0.93 -8.51 -22.81
CA SER A 136 -0.78 -8.94 -24.21
C SER A 136 0.44 -9.81 -24.50
N LYS A 137 1.46 -9.79 -23.62
CA LYS A 137 2.75 -10.46 -23.84
C LYS A 137 2.99 -11.67 -22.94
N SER A 138 2.37 -11.68 -21.75
CA SER A 138 2.60 -12.69 -20.75
C SER A 138 2.06 -14.04 -21.22
N THR A 139 2.86 -15.08 -21.00
CA THR A 139 2.48 -16.47 -21.26
C THR A 139 2.33 -17.26 -19.96
N ASP A 140 2.61 -16.64 -18.81
CA ASP A 140 2.49 -17.28 -17.51
C ASP A 140 1.01 -17.30 -17.09
N PRO A 141 0.40 -18.49 -16.89
CA PRO A 141 -0.99 -18.59 -16.47
C PRO A 141 -1.27 -17.89 -15.14
N GLU A 142 -0.32 -17.89 -14.20
CA GLU A 142 -0.49 -17.24 -12.91
C GLU A 142 -0.55 -15.72 -13.08
N GLU A 143 0.41 -15.14 -13.81
CA GLU A 143 0.42 -13.71 -14.13
C GLU A 143 -0.85 -13.28 -14.89
N LEU A 144 -1.27 -14.05 -15.89
CA LEU A 144 -2.49 -13.76 -16.65
C LEU A 144 -3.75 -13.78 -15.78
N SER A 145 -3.81 -14.65 -14.75
CA SER A 145 -4.92 -14.68 -13.79
C SER A 145 -4.97 -13.42 -12.91
N LEU A 146 -3.80 -12.87 -12.58
CA LEU A 146 -3.64 -11.65 -11.80
C LEU A 146 -4.01 -10.41 -12.63
N LEU A 147 -3.74 -10.42 -13.94
CA LEU A 147 -4.05 -9.35 -14.89
C LEU A 147 -5.55 -9.35 -15.29
N ASN A 148 -6.42 -9.34 -14.29
CA ASN A 148 -7.87 -9.35 -14.45
C ASN A 148 -8.49 -7.94 -14.64
N ASP A 149 -9.74 -7.92 -15.10
CA ASP A 149 -10.42 -6.68 -15.47
C ASP A 149 -10.76 -5.79 -14.27
N PHE A 150 -10.90 -6.37 -13.07
CA PHE A 150 -11.13 -5.60 -11.84
C PHE A 150 -9.95 -4.67 -11.53
N ILE A 151 -8.72 -5.19 -11.61
CA ILE A 151 -7.50 -4.39 -11.44
C ILE A 151 -7.38 -3.37 -12.57
N ARG A 152 -7.63 -3.80 -13.81
CA ARG A 152 -7.56 -2.92 -14.98
C ARG A 152 -8.49 -1.70 -14.83
N HIS A 153 -9.75 -1.93 -14.49
CA HIS A 153 -10.74 -0.87 -14.28
C HIS A 153 -10.36 0.09 -13.16
N ARG A 154 -9.69 -0.40 -12.11
CA ARG A 154 -9.17 0.48 -11.04
C ARG A 154 -8.07 1.41 -11.55
N LEU A 155 -7.14 0.90 -12.35
CA LEU A 155 -6.09 1.72 -12.96
C LEU A 155 -6.71 2.74 -13.93
N GLU A 156 -7.67 2.30 -14.74
CA GLU A 156 -8.45 3.15 -15.66
C GLU A 156 -9.22 4.25 -14.93
N TYR A 157 -9.87 3.94 -13.81
CA TYR A 157 -10.52 4.95 -12.96
C TYR A 157 -9.51 6.00 -12.48
N ASN A 158 -8.35 5.57 -11.99
CA ASN A 158 -7.31 6.49 -11.51
C ASN A 158 -6.62 7.27 -12.65
N ALA A 159 -6.59 6.72 -13.86
CA ALA A 159 -6.03 7.36 -15.05
C ALA A 159 -6.96 8.42 -15.67
N ASN A 160 -8.25 8.37 -15.31
CA ASN A 160 -9.28 9.27 -15.83
C ASN A 160 -9.93 10.15 -14.76
N LYS A 161 -9.56 10.01 -13.48
CA LYS A 161 -10.06 10.88 -12.42
C LYS A 161 -9.66 12.33 -12.73
N GLU A 162 -10.63 13.23 -12.65
CA GLU A 162 -10.34 14.66 -12.66
C GLU A 162 -9.40 14.95 -11.49
N GLU A 163 -8.26 15.57 -11.77
CA GLU A 163 -7.39 16.03 -10.70
C GLU A 163 -8.19 17.04 -9.88
N SER A 164 -8.57 16.64 -8.67
CA SER A 164 -9.12 17.60 -7.72
C SER A 164 -8.08 18.70 -7.59
N PRO A 165 -8.46 19.99 -7.75
CA PRO A 165 -7.51 21.07 -7.59
C PRO A 165 -6.85 20.88 -6.24
N VAL A 166 -5.51 20.76 -6.24
CA VAL A 166 -4.68 20.76 -5.04
C VAL A 166 -5.26 21.84 -4.14
N ALA A 167 -5.63 21.48 -2.90
CA ALA A 167 -6.17 22.42 -1.93
C ALA A 167 -5.09 23.46 -1.56
N GLN A 168 -4.76 24.37 -2.48
CA GLN A 168 -4.39 25.72 -2.13
C GLN A 168 -5.56 26.23 -1.31
N SER A 169 -5.34 26.56 -0.05
CA SER A 169 -6.42 26.96 0.86
C SER A 169 -7.29 28.06 0.21
N THR A 170 -8.41 27.68 -0.38
CA THR A 170 -9.44 28.60 -0.87
C THR A 170 -10.33 29.00 0.30
N LEU A 171 -9.73 29.36 1.44
CA LEU A 171 -10.49 30.13 2.41
C LEU A 171 -10.77 31.47 1.74
N PRO A 172 -12.05 31.85 1.56
CA PRO A 172 -12.39 33.17 1.05
C PRO A 172 -11.65 34.21 1.89
N LYS A 173 -11.13 35.28 1.29
CA LYS A 173 -10.38 36.33 2.02
C LYS A 173 -11.09 36.75 3.32
N ALA A 174 -12.42 36.81 3.32
CA ALA A 174 -13.23 37.07 4.51
C ALA A 174 -12.98 36.12 5.70
N ARG A 175 -12.80 34.81 5.45
CA ARG A 175 -12.45 33.82 6.50
C ARG A 175 -11.00 33.93 6.96
N GLN A 176 -10.08 34.29 6.07
CA GLN A 176 -8.68 34.56 6.45
C GLN A 176 -8.59 35.80 7.35
N THR A 177 -9.35 36.85 7.04
CA THR A 177 -9.43 38.07 7.86
C THR A 177 -10.08 37.81 9.22
N TRP A 178 -11.08 36.93 9.29
CA TRP A 178 -11.74 36.57 10.54
C TRP A 178 -10.83 35.74 11.47
N LEU A 179 -10.06 34.79 10.92
CA LEU A 179 -9.09 34.00 11.67
C LEU A 179 -7.91 34.84 12.19
N LYS A 180 -7.39 35.78 11.38
CA LYS A 180 -6.36 36.73 11.83
C LYS A 180 -6.85 37.60 12.99
N LYS A 181 -8.11 38.03 12.97
CA LYS A 181 -8.74 38.77 14.07
C LYS A 181 -8.98 37.93 15.33
N LEU A 182 -9.28 36.64 15.19
CA LEU A 182 -9.52 35.77 16.36
C LEU A 182 -8.22 35.37 17.08
N PHE A 183 -7.13 35.19 16.34
CA PHE A 183 -5.88 34.62 16.87
C PHE A 183 -4.73 35.64 16.99
N GLY A 184 -4.98 36.93 16.70
CA GLY A 184 -4.04 38.00 17.04
C GLY A 184 -2.72 38.00 16.26
N PHE A 185 -2.71 37.48 15.03
CA PHE A 185 -1.55 37.59 14.15
C PHE A 185 -1.72 38.81 13.23
N GLU A 186 -1.02 39.90 13.55
CA GLU A 186 -0.81 41.04 12.65
C GLU A 186 0.08 40.65 11.47
#